data_AF-A0A953Y4P3-F1
#
_entry.id   AF-A0A953Y4P3-F1
#
_cell.length_a   1.000
_cell.length_b   1.000
_cell.length_c   1.000
_cell.angle_alpha   90.00
_cell.angle_beta   90.00
_cell.angle_gamma   90.00
#
_symmetry.space_group_name_H-M   'P 1'
#
loop_
_entity.id
_entity.type
_entity.pdbx_description
1 polymer ?
#
loop_
_entity_poly.entity_id
_entity_poly.type
_entity_poly.pdbx_seq_one_letter_code
_entity_poly.pdbx_strand_id
1 'polypeptide(L)'
;MRLALVLGVAVAAFSGCNSKPKDKKTTTTTAPVTSNTTTSNAGVSRLAPPSTTAATSSQAVAFVVRVAALGADPIEFSGLTMSASGSMDESVDIGEVKLVGDDNTNRAYDAGEPDMAVAAAPAFSVDDGSVTLTLATPITIAAGARLQMLVVVEVTGGSGQTLQLDIAAAADVAVNDANGVLVPGGTYPMPGTPITIGNAMPPAADHLLLTEIVWSSGTTTVNGASFIEVHNPTPNSVDISTYYLTDANQSTISGGYQDLPGLPGNGSDLGLANDLFDFVIRFPAGSTLASGATVTVAMDGAGYAAAYGKDADYCLDGQTGTTQQMDVFQYATRTFAPTPPAAGTSVWHWTGEKIALFTWDGASDLVQDVDIVQVEGIIAAGKTDKTGISIDGPDADTAPSTYQADTPAAQQAEIARAGALITQRMDLLETGEVKTAGNGISGNDETSEPLDQTWVTAATATPGTP
;
A
#
# COMPACT_ATOMS: atom_id res chain seq x y z
N MET A 1 23.98 60.66 -31.52
CA MET A 1 25.22 60.76 -32.32
C MET A 1 25.01 59.88 -33.55
N ARG A 2 25.04 60.49 -34.74
CA ARG A 2 24.71 59.87 -36.03
C ARG A 2 25.81 58.90 -36.47
N LEU A 3 25.45 57.79 -37.12
CA LEU A 3 26.24 57.27 -38.24
C LEU A 3 25.36 56.48 -39.21
N ALA A 4 25.40 56.91 -40.48
CA ALA A 4 24.83 56.26 -41.65
C ALA A 4 25.98 55.89 -42.59
N LEU A 5 25.88 54.75 -43.28
CA LEU A 5 26.72 54.36 -44.43
C LEU A 5 25.85 53.37 -45.27
N VAL A 6 25.20 53.77 -46.36
CA VAL A 6 25.68 54.05 -47.75
C VAL A 6 25.94 52.78 -48.59
N LEU A 7 25.01 52.59 -49.54
CA LEU A 7 25.07 52.12 -50.94
C LEU A 7 25.73 50.78 -51.35
N GLY A 8 25.02 50.08 -52.24
CA GLY A 8 25.58 49.16 -53.23
C GLY A 8 24.52 48.49 -54.11
N VAL A 9 24.08 49.17 -55.18
CA VAL A 9 23.20 48.66 -56.24
C VAL A 9 24.03 48.00 -57.34
N ALA A 10 23.55 46.89 -57.91
CA ALA A 10 23.84 46.53 -59.31
C ALA A 10 22.65 45.81 -59.95
N VAL A 11 22.26 46.31 -61.12
CA VAL A 11 21.15 45.92 -62.00
C VAL A 11 21.75 45.39 -63.31
N ALA A 12 21.09 44.40 -63.93
CA ALA A 12 20.99 44.23 -65.40
C ALA A 12 19.85 43.22 -65.69
N ALA A 13 18.69 43.61 -66.23
CA ALA A 13 18.35 43.98 -67.63
C ALA A 13 18.09 42.72 -68.52
N PHE A 14 17.12 42.62 -69.45
CA PHE A 14 15.91 43.36 -69.87
C PHE A 14 15.19 42.48 -70.92
N SER A 15 13.97 42.89 -71.34
CA SER A 15 13.24 42.56 -72.58
C SER A 15 12.24 41.39 -72.51
N GLY A 16 10.96 41.50 -72.88
CA GLY A 16 10.19 42.58 -73.50
C GLY A 16 8.85 42.03 -74.05
N CYS A 17 7.87 42.93 -74.22
CA CYS A 17 6.66 42.82 -75.09
C CYS A 17 5.40 42.06 -74.62
N ASN A 18 4.56 42.80 -73.88
CA ASN A 18 3.18 43.19 -74.20
C ASN A 18 2.34 42.37 -75.23
N SER A 19 1.25 41.74 -74.77
CA SER A 19 -0.08 41.80 -75.41
C SER A 19 -1.19 41.27 -74.47
N LYS A 20 -2.23 42.08 -74.26
CA LYS A 20 -3.58 41.70 -73.74
C LYS A 20 -4.58 41.78 -74.92
N PRO A 21 -5.84 41.30 -74.80
CA PRO A 21 -6.43 40.26 -73.94
C PRO A 21 -7.24 39.22 -74.76
N LYS A 22 -7.58 38.07 -74.17
CA LYS A 22 -8.77 37.30 -74.59
C LYS A 22 -9.59 36.94 -73.36
N ASP A 23 -10.77 37.53 -73.29
CA ASP A 23 -11.83 37.13 -72.38
C ASP A 23 -12.13 35.65 -72.55
N LYS A 24 -11.94 34.89 -71.48
CA LYS A 24 -12.42 33.51 -71.39
C LYS A 24 -13.06 33.32 -70.02
N LYS A 25 -14.36 33.63 -69.99
CA LYS A 25 -15.41 33.00 -69.18
C LYS A 25 -14.91 32.35 -67.88
N THR A 26 -14.88 33.11 -66.80
CA THR A 26 -14.69 32.61 -65.44
C THR A 26 -15.77 31.58 -65.15
N THR A 27 -15.38 30.31 -65.25
CA THR A 27 -16.20 29.20 -64.79
C THR A 27 -15.85 29.07 -63.32
N THR A 28 -16.79 29.35 -62.43
CA THR A 28 -16.65 29.12 -61.00
C THR A 28 -16.54 27.62 -60.77
N THR A 29 -15.34 27.07 -60.88
CA THR A 29 -15.01 25.79 -60.28
C THR A 29 -14.81 26.06 -58.80
N THR A 30 -15.87 25.83 -58.03
CA THR A 30 -15.76 25.45 -56.63
C THR A 30 -14.82 24.24 -56.57
N ALA A 31 -13.54 24.50 -56.26
CA ALA A 31 -12.70 23.46 -55.72
C ALA A 31 -13.39 22.98 -54.44
N PRO A 32 -13.57 21.66 -54.23
CA PRO A 32 -13.98 21.19 -52.92
C PRO A 32 -12.88 21.62 -51.95
N VAL A 33 -13.24 22.52 -51.04
CA VAL A 33 -12.48 22.68 -49.81
C VAL A 33 -12.62 21.32 -49.12
N THR A 34 -11.63 20.45 -49.26
CA THR A 34 -11.47 19.32 -48.36
C THR A 34 -10.97 19.87 -47.03
N SER A 35 -11.84 20.59 -46.32
CA SER A 35 -11.72 20.72 -44.88
C SER A 35 -12.36 19.49 -44.29
N ASN A 36 -11.55 18.46 -44.03
CA ASN A 36 -11.93 17.44 -43.07
C ASN A 36 -10.70 16.95 -42.32
N THR A 37 -10.02 17.88 -41.68
CA THR A 37 -9.40 17.60 -40.39
C THR A 37 -10.45 17.94 -39.35
N THR A 38 -11.36 17.01 -39.07
CA THR A 38 -12.13 17.02 -37.82
C THR A 38 -11.10 16.87 -36.70
N THR A 39 -10.61 17.98 -36.16
CA THR A 39 -10.01 17.97 -34.83
C THR A 39 -11.13 17.51 -33.91
N SER A 40 -11.03 16.29 -33.40
CA SER A 40 -12.01 15.75 -32.47
C SER A 40 -12.07 16.66 -31.25
N ASN A 41 -13.28 17.08 -30.85
CA ASN A 41 -13.49 17.88 -29.64
C ASN A 41 -13.13 17.12 -28.36
N ALA A 42 -12.94 15.80 -28.44
CA ALA A 42 -12.43 14.95 -27.39
C ALA A 42 -11.06 14.35 -27.78
N GLY A 43 -10.15 14.23 -26.82
CA GLY A 43 -8.88 13.52 -26.97
C GLY A 43 -8.73 12.44 -25.91
N VAL A 44 -8.18 11.29 -26.30
CA VAL A 44 -7.91 10.18 -25.41
C VAL A 44 -6.42 9.84 -25.47
N SER A 45 -5.85 9.60 -24.31
CA SER A 45 -4.48 9.11 -24.19
C SER A 45 -4.38 8.13 -23.03
N ARG A 46 -3.36 7.29 -23.06
CA ARG A 46 -3.06 6.35 -21.98
C ARG A 46 -1.67 6.62 -21.42
N LEU A 47 -1.51 6.35 -20.13
CA LEU A 47 -0.21 6.27 -19.47
C LEU A 47 0.02 4.84 -18.98
N ALA A 48 1.29 4.44 -18.96
CA ALA A 48 1.68 3.15 -18.39
C ALA A 48 1.24 3.06 -16.91
N PRO A 49 0.87 1.86 -16.46
CA PRO A 49 0.63 1.61 -15.03
C PRO A 49 1.90 1.88 -14.20
N PRO A 50 1.77 2.10 -12.89
CA PRO A 50 2.91 2.31 -11.99
C PRO A 50 3.78 1.06 -11.86
N SER A 51 3.22 -0.13 -12.11
CA SER A 51 3.91 -1.42 -12.10
C SER A 51 3.51 -2.25 -13.31
N THR A 52 4.42 -3.07 -13.84
CA THR A 52 4.13 -4.08 -14.89
C THR A 52 3.99 -5.49 -14.30
N THR A 53 3.88 -5.59 -12.98
CA THR A 53 3.67 -6.85 -12.26
C THR A 53 2.52 -6.71 -11.28
N ALA A 54 1.70 -7.76 -11.18
CA ALA A 54 0.60 -7.88 -10.22
C ALA A 54 0.69 -9.23 -9.49
N ALA A 55 0.29 -9.27 -8.22
CA ALA A 55 0.16 -10.54 -7.49
C ALA A 55 -1.24 -11.13 -7.74
N THR A 56 -1.41 -12.46 -7.61
CA THR A 56 -2.78 -13.01 -7.50
C THR A 56 -3.42 -12.56 -6.19
N SER A 57 -4.75 -12.52 -6.15
CA SER A 57 -5.55 -12.01 -5.03
C SER A 57 -5.28 -10.55 -4.69
N SER A 58 -4.90 -9.74 -5.68
CA SER A 58 -4.62 -8.30 -5.52
C SER A 58 -5.41 -7.46 -6.50
N GLN A 59 -5.52 -6.16 -6.20
CA GLN A 59 -5.98 -5.17 -7.16
C GLN A 59 -4.79 -4.53 -7.87
N ALA A 60 -4.82 -4.53 -9.19
CA ALA A 60 -3.74 -4.02 -10.01
C ALA A 60 -4.24 -2.95 -10.98
N VAL A 61 -3.50 -1.85 -11.10
CA VAL A 61 -3.76 -0.84 -12.13
C VAL A 61 -3.30 -1.40 -13.48
N ALA A 62 -4.24 -1.71 -14.38
CA ALA A 62 -3.97 -2.15 -15.74
C ALA A 62 -3.33 -1.03 -16.57
N PHE A 63 -3.91 0.17 -16.48
CA PHE A 63 -3.36 1.40 -17.06
C PHE A 63 -4.12 2.64 -16.56
N VAL A 64 -3.59 3.82 -16.88
CA VAL A 64 -4.27 5.09 -16.63
C VAL A 64 -4.82 5.65 -17.94
N VAL A 65 -6.10 5.97 -17.97
CA VAL A 65 -6.77 6.63 -19.11
C VAL A 65 -6.96 8.12 -18.82
N ARG A 66 -6.71 8.94 -19.84
CA ARG A 66 -7.00 10.38 -19.82
C ARG A 66 -7.94 10.73 -20.94
N VAL A 67 -9.05 11.37 -20.60
CA VAL A 67 -10.03 11.92 -21.54
C VAL A 67 -10.03 13.44 -21.40
N ALA A 68 -9.88 14.17 -22.50
CA ALA A 68 -9.76 15.63 -22.52
C ALA A 68 -10.76 16.28 -23.47
N ALA A 69 -11.37 17.38 -23.04
CA ALA A 69 -12.16 18.25 -23.92
C ALA A 69 -11.21 19.22 -24.64
N LEU A 70 -10.91 18.95 -25.91
CA LEU A 70 -9.99 19.75 -26.73
C LEU A 70 -10.69 20.93 -27.45
N GLY A 71 -12.02 20.87 -27.55
CA GLY A 71 -12.85 21.90 -28.16
C GLY A 71 -13.20 23.05 -27.21
N ALA A 72 -14.00 24.00 -27.73
CA ALA A 72 -14.53 25.11 -26.95
C ALA A 72 -15.75 24.74 -26.08
N ASP A 73 -16.34 23.57 -26.33
CA ASP A 73 -17.52 23.06 -25.63
C ASP A 73 -17.12 21.93 -24.65
N PRO A 74 -17.85 21.77 -23.54
CA PRO A 74 -17.68 20.62 -22.66
C PRO A 74 -18.07 19.31 -23.37
N ILE A 75 -17.51 18.20 -22.91
CA ILE A 75 -17.87 16.85 -23.34
C ILE A 75 -18.39 16.05 -22.15
N GLU A 76 -19.17 15.02 -22.41
CA GLU A 76 -19.64 14.05 -21.41
C GLU A 76 -18.97 12.70 -21.66
N PHE A 77 -18.28 12.18 -20.66
CA PHE A 77 -17.74 10.83 -20.66
C PHE A 77 -18.71 9.89 -19.94
N SER A 78 -19.05 8.77 -20.58
CA SER A 78 -20.11 7.85 -20.10
C SER A 78 -19.67 6.39 -19.99
N GLY A 79 -18.52 6.01 -20.54
CA GLY A 79 -18.03 4.66 -20.43
C GLY A 79 -16.81 4.35 -21.28
N LEU A 80 -16.25 3.17 -21.02
CA LEU A 80 -15.06 2.64 -21.65
C LEU A 80 -15.24 1.15 -21.91
N THR A 81 -14.95 0.70 -23.13
CA THR A 81 -14.84 -0.71 -23.50
C THR A 81 -13.37 -1.06 -23.73
N MET A 82 -12.97 -2.24 -23.28
CA MET A 82 -11.60 -2.74 -23.41
C MET A 82 -11.63 -4.21 -23.83
N SER A 83 -10.69 -4.61 -24.67
CA SER A 83 -10.45 -6.02 -25.00
C SER A 83 -9.23 -6.52 -24.24
N ALA A 84 -9.36 -7.69 -23.63
CA ALA A 84 -8.24 -8.39 -23.03
C ALA A 84 -7.46 -9.17 -24.08
N SER A 85 -6.20 -9.41 -23.79
CA SER A 85 -5.32 -10.29 -24.53
C SER A 85 -4.18 -10.75 -23.63
N GLY A 86 -3.61 -11.91 -23.92
CA GLY A 86 -2.40 -12.34 -23.23
C GLY A 86 -2.28 -13.85 -23.17
N SER A 87 -1.82 -14.34 -22.02
CA SER A 87 -1.79 -15.78 -21.73
C SER A 87 -2.70 -16.15 -20.57
N MET A 88 -3.27 -15.15 -19.87
CA MET A 88 -4.26 -15.28 -18.81
C MET A 88 -5.63 -15.61 -19.39
N ASP A 89 -6.41 -16.48 -18.73
CA ASP A 89 -7.85 -16.63 -19.00
C ASP A 89 -8.65 -15.66 -18.12
N GLU A 90 -8.98 -14.48 -18.64
CA GLU A 90 -9.65 -13.45 -17.83
C GLU A 90 -11.08 -13.83 -17.40
N SER A 91 -11.70 -14.83 -18.02
CA SER A 91 -13.02 -15.30 -17.60
C SER A 91 -12.97 -16.11 -16.29
N VAL A 92 -11.78 -16.55 -15.90
CA VAL A 92 -11.52 -17.34 -14.69
C VAL A 92 -10.64 -16.56 -13.70
N ASP A 93 -9.58 -15.93 -14.20
CA ASP A 93 -8.50 -15.35 -13.39
C ASP A 93 -8.67 -13.86 -13.08
N ILE A 94 -9.75 -13.22 -13.57
CA ILE A 94 -10.15 -11.85 -13.22
C ILE A 94 -11.53 -11.86 -12.56
N GLY A 95 -11.59 -11.28 -11.36
CA GLY A 95 -12.82 -11.05 -10.62
C GLY A 95 -13.56 -9.83 -11.18
N GLU A 96 -13.38 -8.68 -10.53
CA GLU A 96 -13.94 -7.40 -10.97
C GLU A 96 -12.98 -6.57 -11.83
N VAL A 97 -13.54 -5.69 -12.67
CA VAL A 97 -12.81 -4.59 -13.32
C VAL A 97 -13.48 -3.28 -12.97
N LYS A 98 -12.69 -2.28 -12.57
CA LYS A 98 -13.16 -0.98 -12.10
C LYS A 98 -12.56 0.16 -12.90
N LEU A 99 -13.35 1.22 -13.04
CA LEU A 99 -12.86 2.54 -13.44
C LEU A 99 -12.87 3.42 -12.19
N VAL A 100 -11.71 3.92 -11.80
CA VAL A 100 -11.50 4.66 -10.55
C VAL A 100 -10.98 6.06 -10.88
N GLY A 101 -11.43 7.10 -10.16
CA GLY A 101 -10.87 8.45 -10.30
C GLY A 101 -9.45 8.54 -9.74
N ASP A 102 -8.52 9.12 -10.49
CA ASP A 102 -7.11 9.34 -10.05
C ASP A 102 -6.95 10.79 -9.57
N ASP A 103 -7.52 11.09 -8.40
CA ASP A 103 -7.73 12.46 -7.92
C ASP A 103 -6.43 13.16 -7.55
N ASN A 104 -5.44 12.40 -7.09
CA ASN A 104 -4.13 12.92 -6.72
C ASN A 104 -3.11 12.87 -7.88
N THR A 105 -3.49 12.28 -9.03
CA THR A 105 -2.67 12.11 -10.24
C THR A 105 -1.37 11.33 -10.07
N ASN A 106 -1.27 10.49 -9.03
CA ASN A 106 -0.08 9.68 -8.74
C ASN A 106 -0.02 8.37 -9.54
N ARG A 107 -1.13 7.99 -10.21
CA ARG A 107 -1.29 6.75 -11.00
C ARG A 107 -1.33 5.46 -10.19
N ALA A 108 -1.39 5.53 -8.87
CA ALA A 108 -1.56 4.40 -7.97
C ALA A 108 -3.01 4.33 -7.52
N TYR A 109 -3.51 3.12 -7.26
CA TYR A 109 -4.84 2.96 -6.69
C TYR A 109 -4.77 3.16 -5.19
N ASP A 110 -5.43 4.20 -4.68
CA ASP A 110 -5.37 4.61 -3.29
C ASP A 110 -6.71 4.43 -2.55
N ALA A 111 -6.63 4.19 -1.24
CA ALA A 111 -7.81 4.16 -0.40
C ALA A 111 -8.51 5.53 -0.39
N GLY A 112 -9.79 5.54 -0.77
CA GLY A 112 -10.63 6.74 -0.82
C GLY A 112 -10.86 7.29 -2.23
N GLU A 113 -10.17 6.75 -3.25
CA GLU A 113 -10.50 7.07 -4.64
C GLU A 113 -11.86 6.46 -5.04
N PRO A 114 -12.74 7.22 -5.73
CA PRO A 114 -14.10 6.77 -6.00
C PRO A 114 -14.15 5.77 -7.17
N ASP A 115 -14.80 4.62 -6.94
CA ASP A 115 -15.22 3.69 -7.99
C ASP A 115 -16.31 4.36 -8.86
N MET A 116 -15.97 4.70 -10.11
CA MET A 116 -16.84 5.42 -11.05
C MET A 116 -17.76 4.47 -11.82
N ALA A 117 -17.24 3.28 -12.13
CA ALA A 117 -17.97 2.18 -12.77
C ALA A 117 -17.29 0.85 -12.41
N VAL A 118 -18.09 -0.21 -12.26
CA VAL A 118 -17.62 -1.55 -11.91
C VAL A 118 -18.28 -2.57 -12.84
N ALA A 119 -17.47 -3.43 -13.46
CA ALA A 119 -17.91 -4.71 -14.01
C ALA A 119 -17.69 -5.78 -12.93
N ALA A 120 -18.79 -6.27 -12.36
CA ALA A 120 -18.77 -7.25 -11.29
C ALA A 120 -18.28 -8.62 -11.78
N ALA A 121 -17.81 -9.45 -10.85
CA ALA A 121 -17.25 -10.76 -11.16
C ALA A 121 -18.29 -11.76 -11.72
N PRO A 122 -17.94 -12.56 -12.75
CA PRO A 122 -16.73 -12.43 -13.56
C PRO A 122 -16.86 -11.26 -14.55
N ALA A 123 -15.86 -10.37 -14.57
CA ALA A 123 -15.89 -9.20 -15.44
C ALA A 123 -15.79 -9.55 -16.93
N PHE A 124 -15.16 -10.69 -17.27
CA PHE A 124 -15.07 -11.23 -18.62
C PHE A 124 -15.91 -12.50 -18.74
N SER A 125 -16.59 -12.65 -19.89
CA SER A 125 -17.43 -13.82 -20.15
C SER A 125 -16.71 -14.93 -20.91
N VAL A 126 -15.56 -14.61 -21.52
CA VAL A 126 -14.69 -15.51 -22.29
C VAL A 126 -13.25 -15.00 -22.21
N ASP A 127 -12.29 -15.91 -22.32
CA ASP A 127 -10.86 -15.65 -22.56
C ASP A 127 -10.65 -14.78 -23.81
N ASP A 128 -9.69 -13.84 -23.75
CA ASP A 128 -9.46 -12.78 -24.77
C ASP A 128 -10.75 -11.96 -25.07
N GLY A 129 -11.63 -11.84 -24.07
CA GLY A 129 -12.92 -11.18 -24.19
C GLY A 129 -12.87 -9.66 -24.10
N SER A 130 -14.05 -9.03 -24.13
CA SER A 130 -14.18 -7.58 -23.88
C SER A 130 -15.00 -7.28 -22.64
N VAL A 131 -14.62 -6.24 -21.92
CA VAL A 131 -15.36 -5.69 -20.78
C VAL A 131 -15.78 -4.25 -21.07
N THR A 132 -17.01 -3.87 -20.68
CA THR A 132 -17.53 -2.50 -20.81
C THR A 132 -17.87 -1.94 -19.44
N LEU A 133 -17.22 -0.83 -19.09
CA LEU A 133 -17.48 -0.05 -17.88
C LEU A 133 -18.39 1.13 -18.25
N THR A 134 -19.62 1.12 -17.75
CA THR A 134 -20.60 2.20 -18.00
C THR A 134 -20.83 2.99 -16.71
N LEU A 135 -20.70 4.30 -16.77
CA LEU A 135 -20.95 5.16 -15.62
C LEU A 135 -22.46 5.26 -15.37
N ALA A 136 -22.87 5.15 -14.11
CA ALA A 136 -24.27 5.36 -13.72
C ALA A 136 -24.73 6.80 -13.98
N THR A 137 -23.81 7.77 -13.89
CA THR A 137 -24.02 9.17 -14.25
C THR A 137 -22.85 9.64 -15.11
N PRO A 138 -23.08 10.09 -16.36
CA PRO A 138 -22.01 10.64 -17.20
C PRO A 138 -21.31 11.81 -16.51
N ILE A 139 -20.01 11.95 -16.76
CA ILE A 139 -19.20 13.03 -16.19
C ILE A 139 -18.94 14.09 -17.24
N THR A 140 -19.35 15.31 -16.92
CA THR A 140 -19.05 16.49 -17.73
C THR A 140 -17.59 16.91 -17.53
N ILE A 141 -16.82 16.89 -18.60
CA ILE A 141 -15.46 17.42 -18.68
C ILE A 141 -15.56 18.81 -19.31
N ALA A 142 -15.25 19.84 -18.53
CA ALA A 142 -15.29 21.24 -19.00
C ALA A 142 -14.35 21.47 -20.20
N ALA A 143 -14.68 22.42 -21.06
CA ALA A 143 -13.83 22.81 -22.20
C ALA A 143 -12.39 23.13 -21.74
N GLY A 144 -11.40 22.50 -22.37
CA GLY A 144 -9.98 22.62 -22.01
C GLY A 144 -9.55 21.81 -20.78
N ALA A 145 -10.47 21.13 -20.09
CA ALA A 145 -10.17 20.26 -18.95
C ALA A 145 -9.91 18.81 -19.38
N ARG A 146 -9.43 18.01 -18.42
CA ARG A 146 -9.20 16.58 -18.58
C ARG A 146 -9.62 15.82 -17.33
N LEU A 147 -10.05 14.59 -17.54
CA LEU A 147 -10.34 13.58 -16.53
C LEU A 147 -9.27 12.49 -16.62
N GLN A 148 -8.66 12.15 -15.47
CA GLN A 148 -7.69 11.05 -15.34
C GLN A 148 -8.32 9.96 -14.48
N MET A 149 -8.23 8.73 -14.94
CA MET A 149 -8.86 7.57 -14.28
C MET A 149 -7.93 6.37 -14.37
N LEU A 150 -7.99 5.52 -13.36
CA LEU A 150 -7.33 4.22 -13.32
C LEU A 150 -8.29 3.15 -13.84
N VAL A 151 -7.77 2.21 -14.64
CA VAL A 151 -8.41 0.92 -14.87
C VAL A 151 -7.80 -0.05 -13.89
N VAL A 152 -8.59 -0.52 -12.92
CA VAL A 152 -8.15 -1.45 -11.88
C VAL A 152 -8.77 -2.81 -12.12
N VAL A 153 -7.98 -3.88 -12.05
CA VAL A 153 -8.44 -5.26 -12.17
C VAL A 153 -8.21 -5.99 -10.85
N GLU A 154 -9.18 -6.80 -10.43
CA GLU A 154 -9.00 -7.77 -9.35
C GLU A 154 -8.46 -9.07 -9.96
N VAL A 155 -7.19 -9.37 -9.69
CA VAL A 155 -6.55 -10.60 -10.16
C VAL A 155 -6.89 -11.70 -9.17
N THR A 156 -7.60 -12.74 -9.60
CA THR A 156 -8.01 -13.88 -8.77
C THR A 156 -7.15 -15.12 -9.01
N GLY A 157 -6.42 -15.17 -10.13
CA GLY A 157 -5.57 -16.31 -10.51
C GLY A 157 -4.52 -15.97 -11.58
N GLY A 158 -4.20 -16.92 -12.46
CA GLY A 158 -3.35 -16.64 -13.62
C GLY A 158 -1.85 -16.48 -13.35
N SER A 159 -1.32 -17.08 -12.28
CA SER A 159 0.10 -16.93 -11.92
C SER A 159 1.07 -17.31 -13.05
N GLY A 160 2.08 -16.46 -13.28
CA GLY A 160 3.06 -16.61 -14.37
C GLY A 160 2.53 -16.26 -15.75
N GLN A 161 1.24 -15.90 -15.87
CA GLN A 161 0.59 -15.53 -17.11
C GLN A 161 0.61 -14.00 -17.27
N THR A 162 0.16 -13.51 -18.42
CA THR A 162 0.17 -12.08 -18.74
C THR A 162 -1.22 -11.61 -19.11
N LEU A 163 -1.58 -10.42 -18.61
CA LEU A 163 -2.80 -9.69 -18.97
C LEU A 163 -2.43 -8.40 -19.70
N GLN A 164 -3.09 -8.12 -20.82
CA GLN A 164 -3.02 -6.84 -21.50
C GLN A 164 -4.43 -6.36 -21.85
N LEU A 165 -4.78 -5.15 -21.42
CA LEU A 165 -6.06 -4.50 -21.76
C LEU A 165 -5.86 -3.39 -22.80
N ASP A 166 -6.63 -3.47 -23.88
CA ASP A 166 -6.53 -2.61 -25.05
C ASP A 166 -7.81 -1.79 -25.25
N ILE A 167 -7.65 -0.53 -25.69
CA ILE A 167 -8.76 0.24 -26.27
C ILE A 167 -8.62 0.11 -27.79
N ALA A 168 -9.41 -0.78 -28.40
CA ALA A 168 -9.22 -1.21 -29.78
C ALA A 168 -9.56 -0.10 -30.80
N ALA A 169 -10.61 0.68 -30.53
CA ALA A 169 -11.10 1.71 -31.43
C ALA A 169 -11.59 2.96 -30.67
N ALA A 170 -11.68 4.08 -31.38
CA ALA A 170 -12.24 5.32 -30.82
C ALA A 170 -13.69 5.17 -30.35
N ALA A 171 -14.46 4.24 -30.96
CA ALA A 171 -15.83 3.94 -30.58
C ALA A 171 -15.95 3.26 -29.20
N ASP A 172 -14.85 2.71 -28.68
CA ASP A 172 -14.81 2.06 -27.37
C ASP A 172 -14.75 3.08 -26.21
N VAL A 173 -14.56 4.36 -26.52
CA VAL A 173 -14.61 5.44 -25.54
C VAL A 173 -15.89 6.24 -25.75
N ALA A 174 -16.85 6.08 -24.85
CA ALA A 174 -18.17 6.68 -24.98
C ALA A 174 -18.16 8.15 -24.52
N VAL A 175 -17.87 9.05 -25.47
CA VAL A 175 -17.90 10.50 -25.30
C VAL A 175 -18.96 11.16 -26.15
N ASN A 176 -19.66 12.13 -25.58
CA ASN A 176 -20.68 12.93 -26.26
C ASN A 176 -20.41 14.43 -26.06
N ASP A 177 -20.95 15.27 -26.94
CA ASP A 177 -21.16 16.70 -26.67
C ASP A 177 -22.63 17.06 -26.92
N ALA A 178 -22.95 18.35 -26.89
CA ALA A 178 -24.32 18.83 -27.15
C ALA A 178 -24.87 18.46 -28.54
N ASN A 179 -24.00 18.05 -29.48
CA ASN A 179 -24.35 17.66 -30.84
C ASN A 179 -24.42 16.13 -31.02
N GLY A 180 -24.09 15.35 -29.99
CA GLY A 180 -24.19 13.88 -29.97
C GLY A 180 -22.85 13.18 -29.77
N VAL A 181 -22.78 11.93 -30.25
CA VAL A 181 -21.60 11.05 -30.07
C VAL A 181 -20.39 11.63 -30.78
N LEU A 182 -19.28 11.75 -30.06
CA LEU A 182 -17.99 12.16 -30.59
C LEU A 182 -17.15 10.94 -31.00
N VAL A 183 -16.29 11.12 -31.99
CA VAL A 183 -15.17 10.21 -32.26
C VAL A 183 -13.94 10.80 -31.58
N PRO A 184 -13.52 10.30 -30.42
CA PRO A 184 -12.37 10.84 -29.71
C PRO A 184 -11.08 10.63 -30.51
N GLY A 185 -10.24 11.66 -30.52
CA GLY A 185 -8.91 11.61 -31.12
C GLY A 185 -7.96 10.78 -30.27
N GLY A 186 -6.93 10.25 -30.90
CA GLY A 186 -5.96 9.35 -30.28
C GLY A 186 -5.32 8.46 -31.34
N THR A 187 -4.35 7.65 -30.93
CA THR A 187 -3.80 6.59 -31.80
C THR A 187 -4.47 5.29 -31.41
N TYR A 188 -5.30 4.73 -32.29
CA TYR A 188 -5.98 3.46 -32.06
C TYR A 188 -5.44 2.38 -33.03
N PRO A 189 -5.34 1.10 -32.60
CA PRO A 189 -5.58 0.63 -31.24
C PRO A 189 -4.60 1.26 -30.24
N MET A 190 -5.05 1.44 -29.00
CA MET A 190 -4.19 1.77 -27.86
C MET A 190 -3.87 0.47 -27.14
N PRO A 191 -2.73 -0.21 -27.40
CA PRO A 191 -2.40 -1.50 -26.79
C PRO A 191 -1.79 -1.37 -25.40
N GLY A 192 -2.40 -1.97 -24.36
CA GLY A 192 -1.95 -1.90 -22.98
C GLY A 192 -0.49 -2.29 -22.80
N THR A 193 0.13 -1.88 -21.69
CA THR A 193 1.38 -2.51 -21.28
C THR A 193 1.02 -3.87 -20.70
N PRO A 194 1.59 -5.00 -21.18
CA PRO A 194 1.36 -6.29 -20.55
C PRO A 194 1.75 -6.25 -19.06
N ILE A 195 0.86 -6.75 -18.21
CA ILE A 195 1.13 -7.04 -16.80
C ILE A 195 1.46 -8.51 -16.70
N THR A 196 2.59 -8.82 -16.08
CA THR A 196 2.93 -10.20 -15.70
C THR A 196 2.34 -10.48 -14.33
N ILE A 197 1.54 -11.53 -14.21
CA ILE A 197 1.08 -11.98 -12.92
C ILE A 197 2.21 -12.76 -12.26
N GLY A 198 2.66 -12.28 -11.11
CA GLY A 198 3.65 -12.97 -10.31
C GLY A 198 3.14 -14.33 -9.83
N ASN A 199 3.99 -14.99 -9.05
CA ASN A 199 3.48 -16.02 -8.14
C ASN A 199 2.36 -15.40 -7.29
N ALA A 200 1.40 -16.24 -6.88
CA ALA A 200 0.43 -15.81 -5.90
C ALA A 200 1.14 -15.06 -4.78
N MET A 201 0.53 -13.97 -4.28
CA MET A 201 0.76 -13.64 -2.89
C MET A 201 0.50 -14.98 -2.18
N PRO A 202 1.55 -15.63 -1.65
CA PRO A 202 1.47 -16.99 -1.13
C PRO A 202 0.42 -16.98 -0.03
N PRO A 203 -0.23 -18.14 0.19
CA PRO A 203 -1.63 -18.23 0.62
C PRO A 203 -1.98 -17.05 1.52
N ALA A 204 -2.87 -16.17 1.04
CA ALA A 204 -3.20 -14.87 1.63
C ALA A 204 -2.69 -14.79 3.05
N ALA A 205 -1.59 -14.05 3.27
CA ALA A 205 -1.01 -13.89 4.58
C ALA A 205 -2.14 -13.70 5.58
N ASP A 206 -2.20 -14.60 6.55
CA ASP A 206 -3.42 -14.90 7.32
C ASP A 206 -3.54 -13.99 8.54
N HIS A 207 -2.56 -13.13 8.76
CA HIS A 207 -2.45 -12.20 9.87
C HIS A 207 -1.55 -10.99 9.50
N LEU A 208 -1.34 -10.08 10.46
CA LEU A 208 -0.53 -8.87 10.29
C LEU A 208 0.96 -9.17 10.49
N LEU A 209 1.84 -8.52 9.74
CA LEU A 209 3.28 -8.74 9.85
C LEU A 209 4.00 -7.53 10.44
N LEU A 210 5.03 -7.78 11.24
CA LEU A 210 6.11 -6.83 11.49
C LEU A 210 6.96 -6.76 10.22
N THR A 211 7.26 -5.57 9.69
CA THR A 211 8.00 -5.46 8.40
C THR A 211 9.27 -4.64 8.48
N GLU A 212 9.35 -3.70 9.42
CA GLU A 212 10.55 -2.91 9.64
C GLU A 212 10.68 -2.52 11.10
N ILE A 213 11.89 -2.65 11.64
CA ILE A 213 12.20 -2.21 12.99
C ILE A 213 13.46 -1.36 12.92
N VAL A 214 13.33 -0.10 13.36
CA VAL A 214 14.45 0.80 13.58
C VAL A 214 14.70 0.92 15.08
N TRP A 215 15.82 0.36 15.50
CA TRP A 215 16.25 0.27 16.88
C TRP A 215 16.94 1.55 17.35
N SER A 216 16.78 1.88 18.63
CA SER A 216 17.53 2.98 19.25
C SER A 216 19.02 2.65 19.34
N SER A 217 19.88 3.67 19.22
CA SER A 217 21.35 3.52 19.24
C SER A 217 21.96 3.40 20.65
N GLY A 218 21.15 3.13 21.67
CA GLY A 218 21.62 2.85 23.04
C GLY A 218 22.09 4.07 23.84
N THR A 219 21.84 5.29 23.38
CA THR A 219 21.96 6.49 24.24
C THR A 219 20.65 6.69 25.00
N THR A 220 20.70 7.19 26.25
CA THR A 220 19.55 7.48 27.13
C THR A 220 18.57 8.54 26.58
N THR A 221 18.73 8.95 25.34
CA THR A 221 17.81 9.78 24.57
C THR A 221 17.17 8.90 23.50
N VAL A 222 15.85 8.83 23.51
CA VAL A 222 15.02 8.26 22.44
C VAL A 222 15.62 8.72 21.12
N ASN A 223 16.14 7.80 20.30
CA ASN A 223 16.50 8.17 18.95
C ASN A 223 15.18 8.44 18.24
N GLY A 224 14.96 9.70 17.87
CA GLY A 224 13.75 10.14 17.17
C GLY A 224 13.44 9.29 15.95
N ALA A 225 14.43 8.67 15.32
CA ALA A 225 14.24 7.81 14.16
C ALA A 225 13.71 6.39 14.47
N SER A 226 13.55 5.99 15.74
CA SER A 226 13.18 4.61 16.09
C SER A 226 11.68 4.35 15.89
N PHE A 227 11.34 3.24 15.26
CA PHE A 227 9.95 2.83 15.04
C PHE A 227 9.81 1.32 14.83
N ILE A 228 8.58 0.84 15.01
CA ILE A 228 8.11 -0.46 14.54
C ILE A 228 7.13 -0.21 13.40
N GLU A 229 7.21 -1.03 12.36
CA GLU A 229 6.26 -1.04 11.25
C GLU A 229 5.43 -2.32 11.26
N VAL A 230 4.12 -2.16 11.09
CA VAL A 230 3.15 -3.25 10.98
C VAL A 230 2.43 -3.15 9.64
N HIS A 231 2.46 -4.24 8.87
CA HIS A 231 1.81 -4.38 7.57
C HIS A 231 0.60 -5.30 7.67
N ASN A 232 -0.46 -4.97 6.93
CA ASN A 232 -1.59 -5.85 6.70
C ASN A 232 -1.52 -6.46 5.29
N PRO A 233 -0.90 -7.64 5.15
CA PRO A 233 -0.88 -8.36 3.87
C PRO A 233 -2.19 -9.12 3.58
N THR A 234 -3.15 -9.15 4.52
CA THR A 234 -4.43 -9.87 4.34
C THR A 234 -5.32 -9.13 3.31
N PRO A 235 -6.28 -9.81 2.65
CA PRO A 235 -7.19 -9.18 1.68
C PRO A 235 -8.27 -8.30 2.32
N ASN A 236 -8.34 -8.22 3.65
CA ASN A 236 -9.39 -7.51 4.38
C ASN A 236 -8.81 -6.40 5.24
N SER A 237 -9.62 -5.39 5.53
CA SER A 237 -9.33 -4.45 6.63
C SER A 237 -9.38 -5.19 7.96
N VAL A 238 -8.40 -4.94 8.83
CA VAL A 238 -8.30 -5.53 10.17
C VAL A 238 -8.60 -4.47 11.22
N ASP A 239 -9.48 -4.79 12.17
CA ASP A 239 -9.63 -4.00 13.39
C ASP A 239 -8.42 -4.28 14.29
N ILE A 240 -7.55 -3.29 14.44
CA ILE A 240 -6.31 -3.43 15.22
C ILE A 240 -6.47 -2.97 16.67
N SER A 241 -7.67 -2.56 17.11
CA SER A 241 -7.88 -2.06 18.47
C SER A 241 -7.67 -3.10 19.59
N THR A 242 -7.62 -4.38 19.23
CA THR A 242 -7.32 -5.52 20.10
C THR A 242 -5.89 -6.04 19.92
N TYR A 243 -5.06 -5.35 19.13
CA TYR A 243 -3.67 -5.71 18.88
C TYR A 243 -2.73 -4.91 19.78
N TYR A 244 -1.66 -5.58 20.19
CA TYR A 244 -0.70 -5.11 21.16
C TYR A 244 0.72 -5.30 20.64
N LEU A 245 1.62 -4.41 21.06
CA LEU A 245 3.05 -4.50 20.80
C LEU A 245 3.79 -4.53 22.13
N THR A 246 4.88 -5.28 22.19
CA THR A 246 5.75 -5.33 23.35
C THR A 246 7.16 -5.73 22.97
N ASP A 247 8.13 -5.15 23.68
CA ASP A 247 9.51 -5.63 23.74
C ASP A 247 9.85 -6.34 25.05
N ALA A 248 8.85 -6.49 25.94
CA ALA A 248 9.04 -7.04 27.27
C ALA A 248 9.55 -8.48 27.19
N ASN A 249 10.71 -8.70 27.81
CA ASN A 249 11.35 -10.01 27.81
C ASN A 249 10.77 -10.90 28.92
N GLN A 250 10.81 -12.21 28.71
CA GLN A 250 10.46 -13.15 29.76
C GLN A 250 11.56 -13.15 30.82
N SER A 251 11.28 -12.63 32.01
CA SER A 251 12.27 -12.61 33.09
C SER A 251 12.38 -13.99 33.75
N THR A 252 13.57 -14.37 34.20
CA THR A 252 13.73 -15.56 35.07
C THR A 252 13.01 -15.45 36.42
N ILE A 253 12.50 -14.27 36.75
CA ILE A 253 11.83 -13.94 38.03
C ILE A 253 10.34 -13.58 37.82
N SER A 254 9.92 -13.18 36.61
CA SER A 254 8.55 -12.75 36.30
C SER A 254 8.12 -13.17 34.89
N GLY A 255 6.81 -13.34 34.71
CA GLY A 255 6.16 -13.71 33.46
C GLY A 255 6.44 -12.78 32.26
N GLY A 256 5.99 -13.18 31.07
CA GLY A 256 6.04 -12.39 29.83
C GLY A 256 4.67 -11.84 29.42
N TYR A 257 4.54 -11.33 28.20
CA TYR A 257 3.25 -10.80 27.70
C TYR A 257 2.12 -11.85 27.68
N GLN A 258 2.46 -13.14 27.62
CA GLN A 258 1.51 -14.24 27.75
C GLN A 258 0.76 -14.27 29.10
N ASP A 259 1.31 -13.63 30.13
CA ASP A 259 0.69 -13.56 31.45
C ASP A 259 -0.32 -12.39 31.58
N LEU A 260 -0.47 -11.55 30.54
CA LEU A 260 -1.39 -10.42 30.52
C LEU A 260 -2.83 -10.79 30.94
N PRO A 261 -3.43 -11.90 30.46
CA PRO A 261 -4.80 -12.26 30.83
C PRO A 261 -4.92 -12.67 32.30
N GLY A 262 -3.91 -13.34 32.83
CA GLY A 262 -3.91 -13.93 34.17
C GLY A 262 -3.36 -13.04 35.26
N LEU A 263 -3.05 -11.76 34.98
CA LEU A 263 -2.51 -10.84 35.98
C LEU A 263 -3.47 -10.75 37.19
N PRO A 264 -3.17 -11.35 38.36
CA PRO A 264 -3.97 -11.10 39.54
C PRO A 264 -3.75 -9.63 39.94
N GLY A 265 -4.69 -9.03 40.66
CA GLY A 265 -4.59 -7.63 41.14
C GLY A 265 -3.37 -7.31 42.04
N ASN A 266 -2.41 -8.23 42.19
CA ASN A 266 -1.29 -8.19 43.12
C ASN A 266 -0.30 -9.37 42.89
N GLY A 267 0.37 -9.48 41.73
CA GLY A 267 1.36 -10.56 41.56
C GLY A 267 2.36 -10.47 40.42
N SER A 268 1.93 -10.62 39.17
CA SER A 268 2.85 -10.73 38.04
C SER A 268 3.18 -9.35 37.46
N ASP A 269 4.47 -9.14 37.27
CA ASP A 269 5.00 -7.99 36.56
C ASP A 269 5.15 -8.38 35.09
N LEU A 270 4.57 -7.61 34.16
CA LEU A 270 4.85 -7.76 32.73
C LEU A 270 6.24 -7.18 32.35
N GLY A 271 7.17 -7.14 33.30
CA GLY A 271 8.44 -6.41 33.20
C GLY A 271 8.34 -4.89 33.37
N LEU A 272 7.20 -4.34 33.83
CA LEU A 272 6.90 -2.91 33.84
C LEU A 272 6.89 -2.25 35.24
N ALA A 273 6.95 -3.02 36.32
CA ALA A 273 6.88 -2.48 37.69
C ALA A 273 8.18 -1.83 38.16
N ASN A 274 9.30 -2.17 37.53
CA ASN A 274 10.63 -1.72 37.95
C ASN A 274 11.67 -1.59 36.83
N ASP A 275 11.44 -2.10 35.62
CA ASP A 275 12.27 -1.81 34.46
C ASP A 275 11.67 -0.65 33.67
N LEU A 276 12.38 0.48 33.64
CA LEU A 276 12.00 1.69 32.89
C LEU A 276 12.24 1.55 31.38
N PHE A 277 12.31 0.30 30.90
CA PHE A 277 12.98 -0.08 29.66
C PHE A 277 12.12 -0.94 28.72
N ASP A 278 11.15 -1.67 29.26
CA ASP A 278 10.22 -2.48 28.48
C ASP A 278 8.86 -1.76 28.36
N PHE A 279 8.07 -2.10 27.33
CA PHE A 279 6.71 -1.61 27.15
C PHE A 279 5.72 -2.72 26.78
N VAL A 280 4.46 -2.49 27.13
CA VAL A 280 3.31 -3.15 26.51
C VAL A 280 2.33 -2.05 26.11
N ILE A 281 2.04 -1.97 24.82
CA ILE A 281 1.14 -0.98 24.25
C ILE A 281 0.06 -1.62 23.41
N ARG A 282 -1.06 -0.92 23.25
CA ARG A 282 -2.21 -1.31 22.44
C ARG A 282 -2.56 -0.20 21.47
N PHE A 283 -3.00 -0.55 20.27
CA PHE A 283 -3.58 0.45 19.38
C PHE A 283 -4.84 1.08 20.01
N PRO A 284 -5.08 2.38 19.79
CA PRO A 284 -6.26 3.06 20.29
C PRO A 284 -7.57 2.42 19.80
N ALA A 285 -8.62 2.52 20.63
CA ALA A 285 -9.94 2.00 20.28
C ALA A 285 -10.46 2.57 18.94
N GLY A 286 -10.98 1.70 18.08
CA GLY A 286 -11.47 2.06 16.75
C GLY A 286 -10.40 2.18 15.67
N SER A 287 -9.15 1.83 15.97
CA SER A 287 -8.08 1.75 14.96
C SER A 287 -8.33 0.62 13.97
N THR A 288 -8.14 0.89 12.68
CA THR A 288 -8.27 -0.10 11.61
C THR A 288 -7.09 0.00 10.65
N LEU A 289 -6.62 -1.14 10.16
CA LEU A 289 -5.59 -1.23 9.13
C LEU A 289 -6.16 -1.82 7.86
N ALA A 290 -6.25 -1.02 6.79
CA ALA A 290 -6.78 -1.47 5.50
C ALA A 290 -5.92 -2.59 4.89
N SER A 291 -6.51 -3.38 3.99
CA SER A 291 -5.77 -4.39 3.23
C SER A 291 -4.63 -3.75 2.43
N GLY A 292 -3.45 -4.37 2.48
CA GLY A 292 -2.23 -3.89 1.83
C GLY A 292 -1.61 -2.64 2.47
N ALA A 293 -2.24 -2.07 3.51
CA ALA A 293 -1.74 -0.89 4.18
C ALA A 293 -0.71 -1.23 5.26
N THR A 294 0.04 -0.22 5.66
CA THR A 294 1.09 -0.30 6.67
C THR A 294 0.95 0.86 7.63
N VAL A 295 1.25 0.63 8.91
CA VAL A 295 1.32 1.68 9.94
C VAL A 295 2.68 1.67 10.62
N THR A 296 3.10 2.87 11.01
CA THR A 296 4.35 3.13 11.72
C THR A 296 4.04 3.54 13.16
N VAL A 297 4.66 2.83 14.11
CA VAL A 297 4.60 3.12 15.54
C VAL A 297 5.95 3.69 15.97
N ALA A 298 6.04 5.00 16.03
CA ALA A 298 7.24 5.70 16.44
C ALA A 298 7.44 5.67 17.96
N MET A 299 8.70 5.61 18.41
CA MET A 299 8.96 5.76 19.85
C MET A 299 8.81 7.21 20.31
N ASP A 300 9.20 8.15 19.45
CA ASP A 300 9.02 9.59 19.64
C ASP A 300 8.49 10.19 18.33
N GLY A 301 7.21 10.58 18.30
CA GLY A 301 6.54 11.06 17.08
C GLY A 301 7.22 12.29 16.47
N ALA A 302 7.63 13.25 17.31
CA ALA A 302 8.32 14.47 16.89
C ALA A 302 9.70 14.17 16.28
N GLY A 303 10.45 13.28 16.91
CA GLY A 303 11.72 12.79 16.42
C GLY A 303 11.59 12.01 15.11
N TYR A 304 10.53 11.22 14.95
CA TYR A 304 10.25 10.48 13.73
C TYR A 304 9.97 11.46 12.59
N ALA A 305 9.11 12.46 12.83
CA ALA A 305 8.83 13.50 11.87
C ALA A 305 10.09 14.28 11.45
N ALA A 306 10.99 14.56 12.40
CA ALA A 306 12.27 15.20 12.12
C ALA A 306 13.23 14.30 11.30
N ALA A 307 13.21 12.98 11.53
CA ALA A 307 14.09 12.02 10.85
C ALA A 307 13.62 11.71 9.42
N TYR A 308 12.31 11.54 9.21
CA TYR A 308 11.74 11.04 7.95
C TYR A 308 10.95 12.08 7.15
N GLY A 309 10.75 13.28 7.69
CA GLY A 309 10.04 14.36 7.01
C GLY A 309 8.54 14.13 6.83
N LYS A 310 7.97 13.15 7.54
CA LYS A 310 6.54 12.83 7.60
C LYS A 310 6.16 12.37 9.01
N ASP A 311 4.92 12.62 9.40
CA ASP A 311 4.39 12.16 10.69
C ASP A 311 4.28 10.62 10.70
N ALA A 312 4.49 10.00 11.86
CA ALA A 312 4.16 8.59 12.06
C ALA A 312 2.64 8.42 12.22
N ASP A 313 2.12 7.21 12.03
CA ASP A 313 0.71 6.91 12.27
C ASP A 313 0.41 6.92 13.76
N TYR A 314 1.27 6.24 14.53
CA TYR A 314 1.17 6.13 15.97
C TYR A 314 2.50 6.47 16.66
N CYS A 315 2.43 6.83 17.94
CA CYS A 315 3.62 6.99 18.77
C CYS A 315 3.43 6.54 20.22
N LEU A 316 4.55 6.16 20.84
CA LEU A 316 4.64 5.90 22.28
C LEU A 316 4.77 7.19 23.10
N ASP A 317 5.53 8.18 22.59
CA ASP A 317 5.66 9.53 23.15
C ASP A 317 5.85 10.55 22.01
N GLY A 318 5.89 11.84 22.34
CA GLY A 318 6.25 12.89 21.39
C GLY A 318 5.21 13.16 20.32
N GLN A 319 3.92 12.95 20.64
CA GLN A 319 2.81 13.15 19.70
C GLN A 319 2.90 14.52 19.00
N THR A 320 2.83 14.50 17.66
CA THR A 320 2.88 15.70 16.80
C THR A 320 1.97 15.52 15.59
N GLY A 321 1.55 16.62 14.97
CA GLY A 321 0.85 16.60 13.69
C GLY A 321 -0.36 15.66 13.65
N THR A 322 -0.36 14.68 12.74
CA THR A 322 -1.42 13.66 12.62
C THR A 322 -1.17 12.39 13.43
N THR A 323 -0.02 12.25 14.08
CA THR A 323 0.34 11.06 14.85
C THR A 323 -0.60 10.85 16.04
N GLN A 324 -1.04 9.62 16.25
CA GLN A 324 -1.90 9.23 17.37
C GLN A 324 -1.10 8.58 18.50
N GLN A 325 -1.47 8.86 19.75
CA GLN A 325 -0.85 8.24 20.92
C GLN A 325 -1.33 6.80 21.08
N MET A 326 -0.40 5.84 21.21
CA MET A 326 -0.72 4.45 21.60
C MET A 326 -1.22 4.39 23.03
N ASP A 327 -2.11 3.44 23.33
CA ASP A 327 -2.50 3.16 24.70
C ASP A 327 -1.39 2.38 25.40
N VAL A 328 -0.82 2.94 26.45
CA VAL A 328 0.28 2.34 27.22
C VAL A 328 -0.27 1.60 28.44
N PHE A 329 0.25 0.40 28.71
CA PHE A 329 -0.10 -0.33 29.92
C PHE A 329 0.32 0.42 31.18
N GLN A 330 -0.65 0.74 32.02
CA GLN A 330 -0.45 1.43 33.29
C GLN A 330 -0.36 0.41 34.41
N TYR A 331 0.86 0.14 34.88
CA TYR A 331 1.11 -0.88 35.92
C TYR A 331 0.27 -0.65 37.20
N ALA A 332 0.16 0.60 37.65
CA ALA A 332 -0.52 0.94 38.90
C ALA A 332 -2.03 0.65 38.86
N THR A 333 -2.66 0.83 37.70
CA THR A 333 -4.11 0.67 37.54
C THR A 333 -4.48 -0.61 36.79
N ARG A 334 -3.51 -1.29 36.17
CA ARG A 334 -3.68 -2.47 35.30
C ARG A 334 -4.64 -2.17 34.14
N THR A 335 -4.49 -1.00 33.55
CA THR A 335 -5.33 -0.53 32.44
C THR A 335 -4.48 0.02 31.31
N PHE A 336 -5.03 0.03 30.10
CA PHE A 336 -4.45 0.71 28.95
C PHE A 336 -4.99 2.15 28.88
N ALA A 337 -4.10 3.12 28.70
CA ALA A 337 -4.48 4.53 28.57
C ALA A 337 -3.50 5.28 27.66
N PRO A 338 -3.93 6.33 26.95
CA PRO A 338 -3.08 7.12 26.05
C PRO A 338 -2.21 8.09 26.85
N THR A 339 -1.48 7.58 27.83
CA THR A 339 -0.58 8.32 28.70
C THR A 339 0.83 7.92 28.34
N PRO A 340 1.63 8.82 27.75
CA PRO A 340 3.03 8.53 27.44
C PRO A 340 3.79 8.08 28.69
N PRO A 341 4.84 7.27 28.52
CA PRO A 341 5.79 6.98 29.58
C PRO A 341 6.36 8.26 30.20
N ALA A 342 6.79 8.21 31.46
CA ALA A 342 7.33 9.38 32.13
C ALA A 342 8.59 9.89 31.39
N ALA A 343 8.70 11.21 31.18
CA ALA A 343 9.84 11.79 30.46
C ALA A 343 11.19 11.27 30.98
N GLY A 344 12.02 10.73 30.08
CA GLY A 344 13.32 10.14 30.40
C GLY A 344 13.31 8.64 30.67
N THR A 345 12.17 7.94 30.54
CA THR A 345 12.14 6.47 30.44
C THR A 345 12.73 6.05 29.10
N SER A 346 13.79 5.25 29.14
CA SER A 346 14.43 4.72 27.94
C SER A 346 13.67 3.50 27.46
N VAL A 347 12.59 3.71 26.72
CA VAL A 347 11.64 2.66 26.30
C VAL A 347 12.19 1.57 25.38
N TRP A 348 13.47 1.62 24.99
CA TRP A 348 14.11 0.65 24.09
C TRP A 348 15.58 0.48 24.43
N HIS A 349 16.05 -0.76 24.48
CA HIS A 349 17.45 -1.09 24.69
C HIS A 349 18.03 -1.91 23.53
N TRP A 350 19.36 -2.04 23.55
CA TRP A 350 20.15 -2.48 22.40
C TRP A 350 20.55 -3.97 22.51
N THR A 351 20.04 -4.70 23.51
CA THR A 351 20.65 -5.96 23.93
C THR A 351 19.67 -7.13 23.90
N GLY A 352 19.43 -7.68 22.70
CA GLY A 352 18.76 -8.98 22.54
C GLY A 352 17.27 -8.97 22.85
N GLU A 353 16.60 -7.86 22.58
CA GLU A 353 15.16 -7.72 22.75
C GLU A 353 14.39 -8.33 21.58
N LYS A 354 13.21 -8.86 21.89
CA LYS A 354 12.21 -9.22 20.89
C LYS A 354 11.25 -8.06 20.66
N ILE A 355 10.51 -8.12 19.57
CA ILE A 355 9.24 -7.41 19.40
C ILE A 355 8.18 -8.46 19.12
N ALA A 356 7.13 -8.49 19.93
CA ALA A 356 5.96 -9.32 19.71
C ALA A 356 4.76 -8.44 19.37
N LEU A 357 4.15 -8.71 18.23
CA LEU A 357 2.79 -8.32 17.90
C LEU A 357 1.86 -9.46 18.35
N PHE A 358 0.86 -9.15 19.16
CA PHE A 358 -0.08 -10.14 19.67
C PHE A 358 -1.49 -9.55 19.78
N THR A 359 -2.51 -10.39 19.87
CA THR A 359 -3.91 -9.95 20.05
C THR A 359 -4.53 -10.55 21.29
N TRP A 360 -5.43 -9.79 21.91
CA TRP A 360 -6.23 -10.24 23.05
C TRP A 360 -7.57 -9.49 23.08
N ASP A 361 -8.65 -10.22 23.34
CA ASP A 361 -10.00 -9.69 23.39
C ASP A 361 -10.35 -9.01 24.73
N GLY A 362 -9.45 -9.09 25.71
CA GLY A 362 -9.67 -8.56 27.06
C GLY A 362 -10.49 -9.48 27.98
N ALA A 363 -10.82 -10.69 27.52
CA ALA A 363 -11.73 -11.61 28.19
C ALA A 363 -11.18 -13.05 28.28
N SER A 364 -10.64 -13.57 27.19
CA SER A 364 -10.16 -14.94 27.06
C SER A 364 -8.92 -15.22 27.92
N ASP A 365 -8.71 -16.48 28.29
CA ASP A 365 -7.54 -16.93 29.08
C ASP A 365 -6.20 -16.66 28.42
N LEU A 366 -6.13 -16.74 27.09
CA LEU A 366 -4.87 -16.72 26.35
C LEU A 366 -4.85 -15.52 25.41
N VAL A 367 -3.70 -14.83 25.37
CA VAL A 367 -3.34 -14.02 24.20
C VAL A 367 -2.99 -14.94 23.03
N GLN A 368 -3.15 -14.45 21.80
CA GLN A 368 -2.72 -15.13 20.59
C GLN A 368 -1.55 -14.37 19.96
N ASP A 369 -0.55 -15.11 19.51
CA ASP A 369 0.58 -14.52 18.80
C ASP A 369 0.13 -14.07 17.41
N VAL A 370 0.72 -12.98 16.92
CA VAL A 370 0.48 -12.49 15.57
C VAL A 370 1.78 -12.50 14.79
N ASP A 371 2.84 -11.85 15.27
CA ASP A 371 4.19 -11.97 14.67
C ASP A 371 5.23 -11.70 15.76
N ILE A 372 6.39 -12.37 15.72
CA ILE A 372 7.45 -12.24 16.70
C ILE A 372 8.81 -12.13 16.01
N VAL A 373 9.50 -11.02 16.25
CA VAL A 373 10.85 -10.80 15.75
C VAL A 373 11.83 -10.75 16.90
N GLN A 374 12.93 -11.49 16.79
CA GLN A 374 14.03 -11.49 17.74
C GLN A 374 15.34 -11.15 17.05
N VAL A 375 16.12 -10.29 17.67
CA VAL A 375 17.46 -9.94 17.21
C VAL A 375 18.54 -10.53 18.10
N GLU A 376 19.73 -10.74 17.55
CA GLU A 376 20.86 -11.28 18.32
C GLU A 376 21.19 -10.40 19.53
N GLY A 377 21.52 -11.03 20.66
CA GLY A 377 21.94 -10.31 21.85
C GLY A 377 22.54 -11.17 22.96
N ILE A 378 22.93 -10.52 24.05
CA ILE A 378 23.79 -11.10 25.09
C ILE A 378 23.01 -12.05 26.03
N ILE A 379 21.67 -12.00 26.04
CA ILE A 379 20.85 -12.70 27.03
C ILE A 379 19.91 -13.69 26.35
N ALA A 380 20.16 -14.99 26.55
CA ALA A 380 19.29 -16.08 26.10
C ALA A 380 17.88 -16.09 26.75
N ALA A 381 17.59 -15.15 27.65
CA ALA A 381 16.31 -15.01 28.37
C ALA A 381 15.25 -14.20 27.60
N GLY A 382 15.55 -13.65 26.41
CA GLY A 382 14.59 -12.88 25.60
C GLY A 382 13.57 -13.75 24.84
N LYS A 383 13.92 -15.02 24.57
CA LYS A 383 13.11 -15.94 23.76
C LYS A 383 11.72 -16.16 24.33
N THR A 384 10.73 -16.27 23.46
CA THR A 384 9.34 -16.55 23.84
C THR A 384 9.14 -18.05 23.92
N ASP A 385 8.91 -18.62 25.10
CA ASP A 385 8.54 -20.04 25.24
C ASP A 385 7.39 -20.18 26.24
N LYS A 386 6.19 -20.45 25.71
CA LYS A 386 4.96 -20.65 26.48
C LYS A 386 4.67 -22.11 26.79
N THR A 387 5.59 -23.03 26.48
CA THR A 387 5.37 -24.47 26.62
C THR A 387 5.03 -24.86 28.06
N GLY A 388 3.83 -25.40 28.26
CA GLY A 388 3.35 -25.85 29.57
C GLY A 388 2.89 -24.72 30.49
N ILE A 389 2.77 -23.49 29.99
CA ILE A 389 2.13 -22.38 30.70
C ILE A 389 0.61 -22.53 30.57
N SER A 390 -0.08 -22.42 31.71
CA SER A 390 -1.55 -22.35 31.76
C SER A 390 -1.97 -21.07 32.47
N ILE A 391 -2.93 -20.35 31.90
CA ILE A 391 -3.44 -19.07 32.39
C ILE A 391 -4.95 -19.17 32.59
N ASP A 392 -5.42 -18.61 33.71
CA ASP A 392 -6.83 -18.39 34.02
C ASP A 392 -7.08 -16.89 33.86
N GLY A 393 -7.76 -16.50 32.79
CA GLY A 393 -8.00 -15.11 32.41
C GLY A 393 -9.18 -14.49 33.15
N PRO A 394 -9.64 -13.30 32.72
CA PRO A 394 -10.78 -12.62 33.33
C PRO A 394 -12.13 -13.18 32.87
N ASP A 395 -12.19 -14.43 32.41
CA ASP A 395 -13.40 -15.05 31.94
C ASP A 395 -14.34 -15.45 33.11
N ALA A 396 -15.45 -16.12 32.80
CA ALA A 396 -16.50 -16.36 33.79
C ALA A 396 -16.18 -17.51 34.76
N ASP A 397 -15.21 -18.36 34.46
CA ASP A 397 -14.91 -19.52 35.28
C ASP A 397 -13.55 -19.40 36.01
N THR A 398 -12.90 -20.53 36.29
CA THR A 398 -11.63 -20.59 37.05
C THR A 398 -10.72 -21.69 36.50
N ALA A 399 -11.06 -22.20 35.32
CA ALA A 399 -10.41 -23.33 34.69
C ALA A 399 -9.40 -22.79 33.67
N PRO A 400 -8.09 -22.90 33.93
CA PRO A 400 -7.11 -22.29 33.05
C PRO A 400 -7.02 -23.01 31.70
N SER A 401 -6.79 -22.23 30.65
CA SER A 401 -6.37 -22.70 29.34
C SER A 401 -4.85 -22.86 29.28
N THR A 402 -4.36 -23.79 28.46
CA THR A 402 -2.92 -24.07 28.33
C THR A 402 -2.44 -23.72 26.93
N TYR A 403 -1.31 -23.01 26.84
CA TYR A 403 -0.64 -22.74 25.58
C TYR A 403 -0.17 -24.03 24.90
N GLN A 404 -0.19 -24.04 23.58
CA GLN A 404 0.55 -25.03 22.81
C GLN A 404 2.06 -24.85 23.04
N ALA A 405 2.82 -25.90 22.73
CA ALA A 405 4.27 -25.83 22.80
C ALA A 405 4.79 -24.91 21.70
N ASP A 406 5.61 -23.93 22.09
CA ASP A 406 6.38 -23.10 21.17
C ASP A 406 7.63 -23.87 20.71
N THR A 407 8.28 -23.40 19.65
CA THR A 407 9.62 -23.85 19.28
C THR A 407 10.56 -23.63 20.46
N PRO A 408 11.31 -24.65 20.93
CA PRO A 408 12.15 -24.50 22.11
C PRO A 408 13.14 -23.34 21.96
N ALA A 409 13.32 -22.53 23.00
CA ALA A 409 14.16 -21.31 22.96
C ALA A 409 15.55 -21.50 22.31
N ALA A 410 16.19 -22.66 22.50
CA ALA A 410 17.49 -23.00 21.92
C ALA A 410 17.48 -23.28 20.39
N GLN A 411 16.30 -23.39 19.79
CA GLN A 411 16.07 -23.64 18.37
C GLN A 411 15.45 -22.44 17.64
N GLN A 412 15.02 -21.41 18.36
CA GLN A 412 14.46 -20.20 17.76
C GLN A 412 15.56 -19.38 17.09
N ALA A 413 15.35 -19.00 15.83
CA ALA A 413 16.28 -18.19 15.06
C ALA A 413 16.36 -16.75 15.61
N GLU A 414 17.38 -16.01 15.17
CA GLU A 414 17.60 -14.59 15.50
C GLU A 414 18.14 -13.86 14.28
N ILE A 415 17.79 -12.58 14.17
CA ILE A 415 18.41 -11.69 13.19
C ILE A 415 19.81 -11.32 13.67
N ALA A 416 20.83 -11.71 12.92
CA ALA A 416 22.20 -11.26 13.14
C ALA A 416 22.35 -9.79 12.71
N ARG A 417 22.52 -8.87 13.67
CA ARG A 417 22.56 -7.43 13.42
C ARG A 417 23.94 -6.87 13.17
N ALA A 418 24.99 -7.46 13.74
CA ALA A 418 26.36 -6.95 13.70
C ALA A 418 26.48 -5.44 14.01
N GLY A 419 25.60 -4.94 14.89
CA GLY A 419 25.50 -3.53 15.27
C GLY A 419 24.64 -2.63 14.36
N ALA A 420 24.02 -3.16 13.31
CA ALA A 420 23.03 -2.45 12.52
C ALA A 420 21.80 -2.08 13.36
N LEU A 421 21.19 -0.92 13.09
CA LEU A 421 20.02 -0.41 13.79
C LEU A 421 18.71 -0.61 13.03
N ILE A 422 18.77 -1.20 11.84
CA ILE A 422 17.63 -1.29 10.95
C ILE A 422 17.55 -2.73 10.49
N THR A 423 16.39 -3.34 10.71
CA THR A 423 16.06 -4.69 10.26
C THR A 423 14.76 -4.62 9.48
N GLN A 424 14.74 -5.25 8.31
CA GLN A 424 13.61 -5.27 7.40
C GLN A 424 13.25 -6.71 7.06
N ARG A 425 11.96 -7.00 6.99
CA ARG A 425 11.45 -8.27 6.51
C ARG A 425 11.72 -8.33 5.00
N MET A 426 12.31 -9.41 4.52
CA MET A 426 12.56 -9.66 3.10
C MET A 426 11.67 -10.79 2.55
N ASP A 427 10.96 -11.49 3.43
CA ASP A 427 10.01 -12.53 3.11
C ASP A 427 8.71 -12.32 3.90
N LEU A 428 7.65 -11.90 3.19
CA LEU A 428 6.31 -11.68 3.76
C LEU A 428 5.51 -12.97 3.95
N LEU A 429 6.13 -14.13 3.73
CA LEU A 429 5.47 -15.44 3.86
C LEU A 429 5.86 -16.19 5.12
N GLU A 430 6.89 -15.67 5.78
CA GLU A 430 7.56 -16.34 6.89
C GLU A 430 7.99 -17.76 6.47
N THR A 431 8.65 -17.88 5.32
CA THR A 431 8.99 -19.18 4.74
C THR A 431 9.80 -20.00 5.73
N GLY A 432 9.26 -21.17 6.09
CA GLY A 432 9.91 -22.10 7.01
C GLY A 432 9.34 -22.07 8.43
N GLU A 433 8.47 -21.11 8.73
CA GLU A 433 7.64 -21.14 9.94
C GLU A 433 6.63 -22.30 9.90
N VAL A 434 6.35 -22.87 11.07
CA VAL A 434 5.41 -23.95 11.29
C VAL A 434 3.99 -23.38 11.41
N LYS A 435 3.22 -23.51 10.33
CA LYS A 435 1.87 -22.93 10.20
C LYS A 435 0.74 -23.68 10.94
N THR A 436 1.05 -24.56 11.89
CA THR A 436 0.03 -25.35 12.61
C THR A 436 0.48 -25.72 14.00
N ALA A 437 -0.50 -25.92 14.90
CA ALA A 437 -0.30 -26.41 16.26
C ALA A 437 0.54 -25.49 17.17
N GLY A 438 0.67 -24.21 16.82
CA GLY A 438 1.22 -23.17 17.67
C GLY A 438 0.14 -22.28 18.30
N ASN A 439 0.59 -21.15 18.84
CA ASN A 439 -0.20 -20.19 19.62
C ASN A 439 -0.65 -18.96 18.80
N GLY A 440 -0.35 -18.93 17.51
CA GLY A 440 -0.71 -17.87 16.59
C GLY A 440 -2.22 -17.78 16.32
N ILE A 441 -2.69 -16.61 15.86
CA ILE A 441 -4.10 -16.34 15.58
C ILE A 441 -4.71 -17.31 14.56
N SER A 442 -3.90 -17.85 13.64
CA SER A 442 -4.27 -18.87 12.65
C SER A 442 -3.77 -20.29 12.99
N GLY A 443 -3.16 -20.47 14.17
CA GLY A 443 -2.57 -21.73 14.62
C GLY A 443 -1.08 -21.90 14.29
N ASN A 444 -0.45 -20.85 13.76
CA ASN A 444 0.98 -20.72 13.53
C ASN A 444 1.81 -20.82 14.82
N ASP A 445 3.06 -21.27 14.70
CA ASP A 445 4.09 -21.14 15.74
C ASP A 445 5.05 -20.03 15.33
N GLU A 446 4.73 -18.79 15.72
CA GLU A 446 5.52 -17.58 15.41
C GLU A 446 6.96 -17.65 15.92
N THR A 447 7.26 -18.54 16.88
CA THR A 447 8.62 -18.71 17.40
C THR A 447 9.50 -19.61 16.52
N SER A 448 8.92 -20.26 15.52
CA SER A 448 9.59 -21.19 14.62
C SER A 448 10.16 -20.53 13.36
N GLU A 449 9.85 -19.26 13.12
CA GLU A 449 10.28 -18.55 11.93
C GLU A 449 11.82 -18.53 11.81
N PRO A 450 12.40 -18.90 10.65
CA PRO A 450 13.84 -18.77 10.42
C PRO A 450 14.19 -17.30 10.12
N LEU A 451 14.24 -16.47 11.16
CA LEU A 451 14.49 -15.03 11.09
C LEU A 451 15.81 -14.66 10.37
N ASP A 452 16.78 -15.57 10.30
CA ASP A 452 18.03 -15.37 9.55
C ASP A 452 17.86 -15.49 8.02
N GLN A 453 16.68 -15.94 7.56
CA GLN A 453 16.31 -16.10 6.16
C GLN A 453 15.18 -15.16 5.74
N THR A 454 14.30 -14.79 6.66
CA THR A 454 13.12 -13.97 6.38
C THR A 454 13.32 -12.48 6.68
N TRP A 455 14.40 -12.14 7.39
CA TRP A 455 14.80 -10.76 7.69
C TRP A 455 16.23 -10.45 7.29
N VAL A 456 16.50 -9.17 7.05
CA VAL A 456 17.81 -8.65 6.70
C VAL A 456 18.13 -7.36 7.45
N THR A 457 19.40 -7.08 7.67
CA THR A 457 19.83 -5.75 8.13
C THR A 457 19.88 -4.76 6.98
N ALA A 458 19.46 -3.52 7.22
CA ALA A 458 19.45 -2.46 6.22
C ALA A 458 20.33 -1.27 6.63
N ALA A 459 20.78 -0.52 5.63
CA ALA A 459 21.56 0.70 5.83
C ALA A 459 20.68 1.97 5.91
N THR A 460 19.43 1.88 5.49
CA THR A 460 18.50 3.01 5.41
C THR A 460 17.12 2.49 5.73
N ALA A 461 16.38 3.25 6.54
CA ALA A 461 15.02 2.90 6.88
C ALA A 461 14.07 3.33 5.78
N THR A 462 13.01 2.57 5.57
CA THR A 462 12.04 2.80 4.49
C THR A 462 10.61 2.76 5.02
N PRO A 463 10.23 3.68 5.92
CA PRO A 463 8.91 3.61 6.54
C PRO A 463 7.79 3.72 5.50
N GLY A 464 6.75 2.93 5.66
CA GLY A 464 5.61 2.78 4.77
C GLY A 464 5.87 1.95 3.52
N THR A 465 7.00 1.23 3.43
CA THR A 465 7.28 0.32 2.31
C THR A 465 7.71 -1.05 2.85
N PRO A 466 6.73 -1.96 3.07
CA PRO A 466 6.98 -3.30 3.58
C PRO A 466 7.73 -4.22 2.60
#